data_AF-A0A840YGB3-F1
#
_entry.id   AF-A0A840YGB3-F1
#
_cell.length_a   1.000
_cell.length_b   1.000
_cell.length_c   1.000
_cell.angle_alpha   90.00
_cell.angle_beta   90.00
_cell.angle_gamma   90.00
#
_symmetry.space_group_name_H-M   'P 1'
#
loop_
_entity.id
_entity.type
_entity.pdbx_description
1 polymer ?
#
loop_
_entity_poly.entity_id
_entity_poly.type
_entity_poly.pdbx_seq_one_letter_code
_entity_poly.pdbx_strand_id
1 'polypeptide(L)'
;MTYVLEANSSFKNDTDLEFTDISTERWREYRFAGGDVIRIEQPLKLNVSASHGHRIFDAHGLSHYIPWGWIHLVWETKEGAPNFVR
;
A
#
# COMPACT_ATOMS: atom_id res chain seq x y z
N MET A 1 19.43 10.83 20.55
CA MET A 1 20.08 10.00 19.52
C MET A 1 18.97 9.25 18.80
N THR A 2 18.38 9.85 17.77
CA THR A 2 17.24 9.27 17.06
C THR A 2 17.77 8.58 15.83
N TYR A 3 17.65 7.25 15.76
CA TYR A 3 18.02 6.50 14.57
C TYR A 3 17.04 6.86 13.45
N VAL A 4 17.55 7.49 12.39
CA VAL A 4 16.84 7.56 11.11
C VAL A 4 17.00 6.18 10.48
N LEU A 5 15.95 5.36 10.53
CA LEU A 5 15.89 4.15 9.71
C LEU A 5 15.69 4.62 8.27
N GLU A 6 16.78 4.84 7.54
CA GLU A 6 16.70 4.96 6.08
C GLU A 6 16.36 3.59 5.51
N ALA A 7 15.07 3.27 5.47
CA ALA A 7 14.59 2.17 4.67
C ALA A 7 14.59 2.60 3.19
N ASN A 8 15.79 2.60 2.60
CA ASN A 8 16.00 2.71 1.16
C ASN A 8 16.02 1.31 0.53
N SER A 9 14.97 0.51 0.75
CA SER A 9 14.72 -0.62 -0.14
C SER A 9 14.22 -0.04 -1.46
N SER A 10 15.12 0.03 -2.46
CA SER A 10 14.73 0.48 -3.78
C SER A 10 13.70 -0.48 -4.37
N PHE A 11 12.54 0.05 -4.73
CA PHE A 11 11.52 -0.72 -5.43
C PHE A 11 12.10 -1.22 -6.76
N LYS A 12 12.16 -2.55 -6.93
CA LYS A 12 12.59 -3.20 -8.17
C LYS A 12 11.41 -3.91 -8.79
N ASN A 13 11.11 -3.57 -10.05
CA ASN A 13 10.01 -4.15 -10.80
C ASN A 13 10.56 -4.73 -12.11
N ASP A 14 10.76 -6.04 -12.13
CA ASP A 14 11.18 -6.79 -13.32
C ASP A 14 9.98 -7.35 -14.11
N THR A 15 8.80 -6.74 -13.95
CA THR A 15 7.56 -7.09 -14.66
C THR A 15 7.07 -5.93 -15.52
N ASP A 16 6.06 -6.18 -16.34
CA ASP A 16 5.34 -5.19 -17.13
C ASP A 16 4.22 -4.47 -16.36
N LEU A 17 4.04 -4.78 -15.07
CA LEU A 17 3.00 -4.18 -14.24
C LEU A 17 3.29 -2.71 -13.97
N GLU A 18 2.29 -1.86 -14.15
CA GLU A 18 2.34 -0.46 -13.77
C GLU A 18 1.94 -0.30 -12.30
N PHE A 19 2.71 0.52 -11.57
CA PHE A 19 2.46 0.82 -10.17
C PHE A 19 2.20 2.32 -9.98
N THR A 20 1.05 2.66 -9.44
CA THR A 20 0.68 4.01 -9.01
C THR A 20 1.43 4.37 -7.74
N ASP A 21 1.92 5.61 -7.67
CA ASP A 21 2.47 6.17 -6.43
C ASP A 21 1.37 6.51 -5.45
N ILE A 22 1.36 5.83 -4.31
CA ILE A 22 0.42 6.05 -3.21
C ILE A 22 1.13 6.50 -1.93
N SER A 23 2.35 7.01 -2.03
CA SER A 23 3.19 7.43 -0.89
C SER A 23 2.63 8.61 -0.09
N THR A 24 1.51 9.21 -0.51
CA THR A 24 0.75 10.18 0.27
C THR A 24 -0.02 9.53 1.41
N GLU A 25 -0.29 8.22 1.34
CA GLU A 25 -0.98 7.47 2.37
C GLU A 25 -0.08 7.30 3.61
N ARG A 26 -0.64 7.58 4.79
CA ARG A 26 -0.05 7.21 6.08
C ARG A 26 -0.20 5.71 6.30
N TRP A 27 -1.39 5.18 6.03
CA TRP A 27 -1.73 3.77 6.14
C TRP A 27 -2.92 3.42 5.25
N ARG A 28 -3.05 2.14 4.94
CA ARG A 28 -4.17 1.56 4.20
C ARG A 28 -4.65 0.31 4.91
N GLU A 29 -5.97 0.13 5.00
CA GLU A 29 -6.61 -0.96 5.71
C GLU A 29 -7.70 -1.63 4.87
N TYR A 30 -7.67 -2.96 4.87
CA TYR A 30 -8.64 -3.83 4.21
C TYR A 30 -9.40 -4.61 5.26
N ARG A 31 -10.73 -4.69 5.11
CA ARG A 31 -11.60 -5.46 5.99
C ARG A 31 -12.34 -6.52 5.20
N PHE A 32 -12.36 -7.75 5.71
CA PHE A 32 -13.03 -8.88 5.09
C PHE A 32 -14.31 -9.25 5.83
N ALA A 33 -15.23 -9.91 5.14
CA ALA A 33 -16.52 -10.32 5.72
C ALA A 33 -16.37 -11.25 6.95
N GLY A 34 -15.27 -11.99 7.04
CA GLY A 34 -14.93 -12.84 8.19
C GLY A 34 -14.47 -12.07 9.43
N GLY A 35 -14.29 -10.75 9.35
CA GLY A 35 -13.80 -9.91 10.44
C GLY A 35 -12.29 -9.66 10.41
N ASP A 36 -11.55 -10.33 9.52
CA ASP A 36 -10.12 -10.09 9.34
C ASP A 36 -9.84 -8.66 8.88
N VAL A 37 -8.81 -8.06 9.46
CA VAL A 37 -8.34 -6.71 9.14
C VAL A 37 -6.86 -6.79 8.79
N ILE A 38 -6.51 -6.28 7.61
CA ILE A 38 -5.13 -6.18 7.15
C ILE A 38 -4.79 -4.71 7.01
N ARG A 39 -3.81 -4.24 7.78
CA ARG A 39 -3.34 -2.85 7.76
C ARG A 39 -1.89 -2.80 7.32
N ILE A 40 -1.63 -1.94 6.34
CA ILE A 40 -0.31 -1.69 5.78
C ILE A 40 0.06 -0.25 6.12
N GLU A 41 1.16 -0.09 6.84
CA GLU A 41 1.71 1.20 7.20
C GLU A 41 2.63 1.72 6.09
N GLN A 42 2.59 3.02 5.84
CA GLN A 42 3.47 3.72 4.89
C GLN A 42 3.55 3.05 3.50
N PRO A 43 2.41 2.78 2.84
CA PRO A 43 2.44 2.19 1.52
C PRO A 43 2.99 3.20 0.51
N LEU A 44 3.81 2.73 -0.43
CA LEU A 44 4.51 3.57 -1.40
C LEU A 44 3.98 3.38 -2.81
N LYS A 45 3.75 2.14 -3.23
CA LYS A 45 3.37 1.78 -4.60
C LYS A 45 2.20 0.83 -4.58
N LEU A 46 1.27 1.00 -5.52
CA LEU A 46 0.10 0.14 -5.70
C LEU A 46 -0.01 -0.31 -7.16
N ASN A 47 -0.17 -1.61 -7.36
CA ASN A 47 -0.71 -2.16 -8.60
C ASN A 47 -2.05 -2.85 -8.28
N VAL A 48 -3.05 -2.65 -9.11
CA VAL A 48 -4.31 -3.39 -9.05
C VAL A 48 -4.34 -4.37 -10.22
N SER A 49 -4.46 -5.66 -9.90
CA SER A 49 -4.51 -6.72 -10.90
C SER A 49 -5.85 -6.78 -11.63
N ALA A 50 -5.88 -7.43 -12.79
CA ALA A 50 -7.12 -7.68 -13.55
C ALA A 50 -8.18 -8.48 -12.76
N SER A 51 -7.76 -9.27 -11.76
CA SER A 51 -8.65 -9.98 -10.84
C SER A 51 -9.02 -9.17 -9.59
N HIS A 52 -8.76 -7.87 -9.57
CA HIS A 52 -9.04 -6.93 -8.48
C HIS A 52 -8.24 -7.14 -7.19
N GLY A 53 -7.21 -7.99 -7.20
CA GLY A 53 -6.25 -8.07 -6.09
C GLY A 53 -5.27 -6.89 -6.12
N HIS A 54 -4.87 -6.41 -4.94
CA HIS A 54 -3.93 -5.29 -4.79
C HIS A 54 -2.53 -5.80 -4.45
N ARG A 55 -1.51 -5.28 -5.14
CA ARG A 55 -0.10 -5.43 -4.77
C ARG A 55 0.40 -4.12 -4.21
N ILE A 56 0.88 -4.13 -2.97
CA ILE A 56 1.38 -2.93 -2.30
C ILE A 56 2.84 -3.13 -1.91
N PHE A 57 3.68 -2.18 -2.27
CA PHE A 57 5.05 -2.09 -1.74
C PHE A 57 5.08 -1.00 -0.67
N ASP A 58 5.63 -1.31 0.51
CA ASP A 58 5.68 -0.38 1.64
C ASP A 58 7.08 0.20 1.89
N ALA A 59 7.16 1.15 2.81
CA ALA A 59 8.41 1.78 3.20
C ALA A 59 9.39 0.84 3.93
N HIS A 60 8.95 -0.33 4.38
CA HIS A 60 9.82 -1.33 5.01
C HIS A 60 10.45 -2.28 3.97
N GLY A 61 10.11 -2.12 2.69
CA GLY A 61 10.57 -2.98 1.61
C GLY A 61 9.78 -4.28 1.46
N LEU A 62 8.60 -4.35 2.07
CA LEU A 62 7.73 -5.52 1.98
C LEU A 62 6.77 -5.38 0.80
N SER A 63 6.56 -6.50 0.12
CA SER A 63 5.56 -6.65 -0.95
C SER A 63 4.36 -7.41 -0.41
N HIS A 64 3.22 -6.74 -0.32
CA HIS A 64 1.95 -7.28 0.14
C HIS A 64 1.08 -7.66 -1.06
N TYR A 65 0.43 -8.82 -1.00
CA TYR A 65 -0.66 -9.16 -1.90
C TYR A 65 -1.95 -9.29 -1.11
N ILE A 66 -2.92 -8.44 -1.44
CA ILE A 66 -4.26 -8.47 -0.86
C ILE A 66 -5.22 -9.02 -1.92
N PRO A 67 -5.80 -10.21 -1.71
CA PRO A 67 -6.74 -10.77 -2.66
C PRO A 67 -8.04 -9.96 -2.71
N TRP A 68 -8.84 -10.20 -3.75
CA TRP A 68 -10.21 -9.70 -3.82
C TRP A 68 -11.08 -10.29 -2.68
N GLY A 69 -12.21 -9.65 -2.39
CA GLY A 69 -13.17 -10.12 -1.37
C GLY A 69 -13.19 -9.32 -0.06
N TRP A 70 -12.38 -8.26 0.05
CA TRP A 70 -12.57 -7.26 1.09
C TRP A 70 -13.89 -6.51 0.85
N ILE A 71 -14.58 -6.16 1.94
CA ILE A 71 -15.87 -5.47 1.93
C ILE A 71 -15.72 -3.96 2.20
N HIS A 72 -14.56 -3.56 2.72
CA HIS A 72 -14.24 -2.17 2.98
C HIS A 72 -12.74 -1.95 2.82
N LEU A 73 -12.40 -0.92 2.06
CA LEU A 73 -11.06 -0.38 1.92
C LEU A 73 -11.09 1.05 2.46
N VAL A 74 -10.21 1.35 3.41
CA VAL A 74 -10.05 2.68 3.99
C VAL A 74 -8.57 3.01 4.10
N TRP A 75 -8.22 4.27 3.86
CA TRP A 75 -6.86 4.76 4.05
C TRP A 75 -6.91 6.16 4.67
N GLU A 76 -5.81 6.53 5.31
CA GLU A 76 -5.57 7.89 5.78
C GLU A 76 -4.35 8.43 5.06
N THR A 77 -4.41 9.69 4.66
CA THR A 77 -3.29 10.38 4.03
C THR A 77 -2.50 11.19 5.05
N LYS A 78 -1.26 11.48 4.71
CA LYS A 78 -0.42 12.40 5.47
C LYS A 78 -1.06 13.78 5.48
N GLU A 79 -0.83 14.53 6.54
CA GLU A 79 -1.39 15.87 6.70
C GLU A 79 -1.02 16.77 5.51
N GLY A 80 -2.03 17.43 4.92
CA GLY A 80 -1.87 18.29 3.76
C GLY A 80 -1.67 17.57 2.41
N ALA A 81 -1.59 16.22 2.40
CA ALA A 81 -1.45 15.47 1.16
C ALA A 81 -2.81 15.21 0.47
N PRO A 82 -2.84 14.96 -0.85
CA PRO A 82 -4.06 14.60 -1.56
C PRO A 82 -4.68 13.30 -1.04
N ASN A 83 -5.98 13.30 -0.78
CA ASN A 83 -6.75 12.13 -0.33
C ASN A 83 -6.88 11.03 -1.39
N PHE A 84 -6.83 11.39 -2.66
CA PHE A 84 -6.97 10.48 -3.79
C PHE A 84 -5.86 10.78 -4.81
N VAL A 85 -5.19 9.74 -5.27
CA VAL A 85 -4.15 9.79 -6.30
C VAL A 85 -4.61 9.00 -7.53
N ARG A 86 -4.09 9.37 -8.71
CA ARG A 86 -4.52 8.84 -10.01
C ARG A 86 -3.54 7.82 -10.55
#